data_AF-A0A857D7S6-F1
#
_entry.id   AF-A0A857D7S6-F1
#
_cell.length_a   1.000
_cell.length_b   1.000
_cell.length_c   1.000
_cell.angle_alpha   90.00
_cell.angle_beta   90.00
_cell.angle_gamma   90.00
#
_symmetry.space_group_name_H-M   'P 1'
#
loop_
_entity.id
_entity.type
_entity.pdbx_description
1 polymer ?
#
loop_
_entity_poly.entity_id
_entity_poly.type
_entity_poly.pdbx_seq_one_letter_code
_entity_poly.pdbx_strand_id
1 'polypeptide(L)'
;MINETRQILLTESETLPTTIDCLIQHIPLETQGGFTASDLYQILVRAASNCDSIENTSKMLKNARCGRNIRHHLDKINDFDTLESPVNLA
;
A
#
# COMPACT_ATOMS: atom_id res chain seq x y z
N MET A 1 12.01 31.24 -3.51
CA MET A 1 11.00 30.52 -2.70
C MET A 1 9.97 30.00 -3.66
N ILE A 2 9.96 28.69 -3.92
CA ILE A 2 9.02 28.08 -4.86
C ILE A 2 7.70 27.95 -4.11
N ASN A 3 6.69 28.68 -4.57
CA ASN A 3 5.32 28.55 -4.11
C ASN A 3 4.77 27.27 -4.72
N GLU A 4 4.99 26.12 -4.06
CA GLU A 4 4.38 24.87 -4.47
C GLU A 4 2.86 25.01 -4.30
N THR A 5 2.17 25.23 -5.42
CA THR A 5 0.73 25.12 -5.50
C THR A 5 0.36 23.71 -5.04
N ARG A 6 -0.19 23.57 -3.83
CA ARG A 6 -0.72 22.29 -3.34
C ARG A 6 -1.88 21.88 -4.24
N GLN A 7 -1.58 21.11 -5.28
CA GLN A 7 -2.58 20.51 -6.14
C GLN A 7 -3.30 19.43 -5.33
N ILE A 8 -4.59 19.63 -5.09
CA ILE A 8 -5.43 18.63 -4.44
C ILE A 8 -5.65 17.52 -5.47
N LEU A 9 -5.19 16.31 -5.14
CA LEU A 9 -5.43 15.11 -5.92
C LEU A 9 -6.81 14.57 -5.54
N LEU A 10 -7.68 14.35 -6.53
CA LEU A 10 -9.10 14.05 -6.30
C LEU A 10 -9.45 12.60 -6.60
N THR A 11 -8.57 11.88 -7.30
CA THR A 11 -8.79 10.48 -7.68
C THR A 11 -7.78 9.55 -7.03
N GLU A 12 -8.19 8.30 -6.79
CA GLU A 12 -7.31 7.22 -6.33
C GLU A 12 -6.07 7.10 -7.24
N SER A 13 -6.25 7.13 -8.56
CA SER A 13 -5.17 7.04 -9.53
C SER A 13 -4.09 8.12 -9.34
N GLU A 14 -4.49 9.30 -8.91
CA GLU A 14 -3.59 10.43 -8.66
C GLU A 14 -2.91 10.32 -7.29
N THR A 15 -3.63 9.90 -6.24
CA THR A 15 -3.08 9.78 -4.88
C THR A 15 -2.32 8.49 -4.63
N LEU A 16 -2.53 7.47 -5.45
CA LEU A 16 -1.99 6.13 -5.24
C LEU A 16 -0.46 6.14 -5.13
N PRO A 17 0.33 6.73 -6.05
CA PRO A 17 1.80 6.70 -5.93
C PRO A 17 2.30 7.28 -4.61
N THR A 18 1.83 8.48 -4.25
CA THR A 18 2.19 9.16 -2.98
C THR A 18 1.77 8.34 -1.76
N THR A 19 0.62 7.67 -1.83
CA THR A 19 0.14 6.79 -0.76
C THR A 19 1.05 5.59 -0.60
N ILE A 20 1.46 4.95 -1.70
CA ILE A 20 2.38 3.81 -1.68
C ILE A 20 3.75 4.23 -1.13
N ASP A 21 4.28 5.37 -1.57
CA ASP A 21 5.58 5.87 -1.10
C ASP A 21 5.56 6.15 0.41
N CYS A 22 4.48 6.78 0.90
CA CYS A 22 4.28 7.02 2.33
C CYS A 22 4.23 5.71 3.13
N LEU A 23 3.47 4.71 2.65
CA LEU A 23 3.38 3.40 3.30
C LEU A 23 4.72 2.67 3.33
N ILE A 24 5.50 2.70 2.24
CA ILE A 24 6.83 2.09 2.19
C ILE A 24 7.78 2.77 3.18
N GLN A 25 7.72 4.09 3.28
CA GLN A 25 8.61 4.87 4.15
C GLN A 25 8.35 4.61 5.64
N HIS A 26 7.08 4.50 6.04
CA HIS A 26 6.69 4.42 7.45
C HIS A 26 6.39 2.99 7.93
N ILE A 27 6.04 2.10 7.00
CA ILE A 27 5.73 0.69 7.28
C ILE A 27 6.67 -0.17 6.42
N PRO A 28 7.94 -0.32 6.82
CA PRO A 28 8.87 -1.16 6.07
C PRO A 28 8.42 -2.63 6.16
N LEU A 29 8.30 -3.28 4.99
CA LEU A 29 7.89 -4.67 4.89
C LEU A 29 8.94 -5.51 4.17
N GLU A 30 9.48 -6.50 4.86
CA GLU A 30 10.32 -7.52 4.24
C GLU A 30 9.48 -8.50 3.42
N THR A 31 9.71 -8.44 2.12
CA THR A 31 9.06 -9.29 1.13
C THR A 31 10.04 -10.34 0.60
N GLN A 32 9.52 -11.48 0.13
CA GLN A 32 10.33 -12.61 -0.34
C GLN A 32 9.85 -13.06 -1.72
N GLY A 33 10.76 -13.67 -2.48
CA GLY A 33 10.42 -14.35 -3.73
C GLY A 33 10.02 -13.43 -4.89
N GLY A 34 10.58 -12.22 -5.00
CA GLY A 34 10.30 -11.28 -6.11
C GLY A 34 8.94 -10.58 -6.03
N PHE A 35 8.29 -10.64 -4.87
CA PHE A 35 7.17 -9.76 -4.52
C PHE A 35 7.77 -8.58 -3.79
N THR A 36 7.39 -7.35 -4.13
CA THR A 36 7.89 -6.14 -3.46
C THR A 36 6.86 -5.59 -2.49
N ALA A 37 7.30 -4.76 -1.53
CA ALA A 37 6.38 -4.03 -0.66
C ALA A 37 5.44 -3.11 -1.46
N SER A 38 5.93 -2.54 -2.57
CA SER A 38 5.12 -1.73 -3.49
C SER A 38 3.97 -2.54 -4.11
N ASP A 39 4.25 -3.77 -4.58
CA ASP A 39 3.22 -4.65 -5.14
C ASP A 39 2.13 -4.95 -4.11
N LEU A 40 2.53 -5.22 -2.86
CA LEU A 40 1.61 -5.49 -1.76
C LEU A 40 0.72 -4.28 -1.48
N TYR A 41 1.32 -3.12 -1.22
CA TYR A 41 0.57 -1.92 -0.88
C TYR A 41 -0.34 -1.49 -2.02
N GLN A 42 0.10 -1.64 -3.27
CA GLN A 42 -0.74 -1.32 -4.42
C GLN A 42 -2.00 -2.21 -4.47
N ILE A 43 -1.88 -3.50 -4.16
CA ILE A 43 -3.04 -4.38 -4.07
C ILE A 43 -3.96 -3.96 -2.91
N LEU A 44 -3.40 -3.70 -1.73
CA LEU A 44 -4.18 -3.38 -0.53
C LEU A 44 -4.94 -2.05 -0.66
N VAL A 45 -4.24 -1.00 -1.11
CA VAL A 45 -4.85 0.33 -1.29
C VAL A 45 -5.93 0.27 -2.36
N ARG A 46 -5.67 -0.39 -3.51
CA ARG A 46 -6.68 -0.52 -4.56
C ARG A 46 -7.90 -1.34 -4.14
N ALA A 47 -7.70 -2.43 -3.41
CA ALA A 47 -8.79 -3.24 -2.89
C ALA A 47 -9.67 -2.42 -1.92
N ALA A 48 -9.03 -1.68 -1.00
CA ALA A 48 -9.75 -0.82 -0.06
C ALA A 48 -10.50 0.32 -0.77
N SER A 49 -9.84 1.06 -1.67
CA SER A 49 -10.43 2.20 -2.39
C SER A 49 -11.62 1.81 -3.27
N ASN A 50 -11.59 0.61 -3.86
CA ASN A 50 -12.64 0.12 -4.76
C ASN A 50 -13.67 -0.79 -4.05
N CYS A 51 -13.59 -0.94 -2.73
CA CYS A 51 -14.44 -1.86 -1.95
C CYS A 51 -14.43 -3.30 -2.52
N ASP A 52 -13.26 -3.77 -2.93
CA ASP A 52 -13.05 -5.04 -3.61
C ASP A 52 -12.21 -6.01 -2.77
N SER A 53 -12.18 -7.28 -3.15
CA SER A 53 -11.35 -8.29 -2.53
C SER A 53 -9.90 -8.23 -3.02
N ILE A 54 -8.96 -8.52 -2.12
CA ILE A 54 -7.53 -8.68 -2.43
C ILE A 54 -7.31 -9.64 -3.60
N GLU A 55 -8.05 -10.75 -3.64
CA GLU A 55 -7.94 -11.77 -4.70
C GLU A 55 -8.38 -11.23 -6.06
N ASN A 56 -9.48 -10.47 -6.13
CA ASN A 56 -9.96 -9.90 -7.38
C ASN A 56 -9.05 -8.76 -7.86
N THR A 57 -8.65 -7.86 -6.96
CA THR A 57 -7.71 -6.78 -7.28
C THR A 57 -6.35 -7.31 -7.75
N SER A 58 -5.82 -8.36 -7.11
CA SER A 58 -4.57 -9.01 -7.52
C SER A 58 -4.66 -9.58 -8.95
N LYS A 59 -5.78 -10.23 -9.30
CA LYS A 59 -6.05 -10.72 -10.66
C LYS A 59 -6.12 -9.59 -11.68
N MET A 60 -6.81 -8.50 -11.34
CA MET A 60 -6.93 -7.33 -12.23
C MET A 60 -5.57 -6.70 -12.56
N LEU A 61 -4.66 -6.65 -11.58
CA LEU A 61 -3.30 -6.14 -11.76
C LEU A 61 -2.38 -7.10 -12.54
N LYS A 62 -2.89 -8.26 -13.01
CA LYS A 62 -2.12 -9.32 -13.65
C LYS A 62 -0.91 -9.80 -12.82
N ASN A 63 -0.94 -9.55 -11.51
CA ASN A 63 0.03 -10.07 -10.59
C ASN A 63 -0.30 -11.54 -10.39
N ALA A 64 0.52 -12.44 -10.96
CA ALA A 64 0.31 -13.89 -10.98
C ALA A 64 0.31 -14.58 -9.59
N ARG A 65 0.39 -13.80 -8.50
CA ARG A 65 0.58 -14.28 -7.14
C ARG A 65 -0.78 -14.29 -6.43
N CYS A 66 -1.24 -15.48 -6.06
CA CYS A 66 -2.54 -15.70 -5.43
C CYS A 66 -2.63 -15.10 -4.01
N GLY A 67 -3.85 -14.88 -3.51
CA GLY A 67 -4.12 -14.32 -2.17
C GLY A 67 -3.51 -15.08 -0.99
N ARG A 68 -2.93 -16.27 -1.19
CA ARG A 68 -2.13 -16.96 -0.16
C ARG A 68 -0.78 -16.26 0.07
N ASN A 69 -0.10 -15.83 -0.98
CA ASN A 69 1.17 -15.13 -0.87
C ASN A 69 0.98 -13.76 -0.20
N ILE A 70 -0.10 -13.07 -0.55
CA ILE A 70 -0.45 -11.77 0.05
C ILE A 70 -0.73 -11.91 1.54
N ARG A 71 -1.53 -12.90 1.95
CA ARG A 71 -1.82 -13.17 3.37
C ARG A 71 -0.56 -13.45 4.19
N HIS A 72 0.40 -14.20 3.64
CA HIS A 72 1.68 -14.42 4.31
C HIS A 72 2.44 -13.13 4.64
N HIS A 73 2.34 -12.10 3.79
CA HIS A 73 2.95 -10.80 4.06
C HIS A 73 2.13 -9.95 5.02
N LEU A 74 0.80 -10.07 5.01
CA LEU A 74 -0.08 -9.39 5.96
C LEU A 74 0.16 -9.84 7.40
N ASP A 75 0.44 -11.13 7.63
CA ASP A 75 0.76 -11.65 8.96
C ASP A 75 2.04 -11.03 9.57
N LYS A 76 2.87 -10.36 8.75
CA LYS A 76 4.04 -9.61 9.21
C LYS A 76 3.68 -8.20 9.69
N ILE A 77 2.52 -7.68 9.30
CA ILE A 77 1.97 -6.39 9.76
C ILE A 77 1.10 -6.66 10.99
N ASN A 78 1.73 -6.90 12.14
CA ASN A 78 1.01 -7.32 13.36
C ASN A 78 1.12 -6.33 14.54
N ASP A 79 1.78 -5.20 14.34
CA ASP A 79 1.99 -4.19 15.39
C ASP A 79 1.61 -2.79 14.89
N PHE A 80 0.32 -2.62 14.57
CA PHE A 80 -0.21 -1.36 14.06
C PHE A 80 -0.06 -0.21 15.07
N ASP A 81 -0.25 -0.49 16.37
CA ASP A 81 -0.12 0.54 17.42
C ASP A 81 1.29 1.17 17.44
N THR A 82 2.33 0.34 17.34
CA THR A 82 3.72 0.83 17.29
C THR A 82 4.03 1.53 15.96
N LEU A 83 3.47 1.05 14.84
CA LEU A 83 3.66 1.65 13.51
C LEU A 83 2.94 3.00 13.35
N GLU A 84 1.76 3.16 13.95
CA GLU A 84 0.96 4.39 13.88
C GLU A 84 1.48 5.50 14.79
N SER A 85 2.06 5.14 15.95
CA SER A 85 2.55 6.12 16.92
C SER A 85 3.47 7.20 16.34
N PRO A 86 4.53 6.90 15.55
CA PRO A 86 5.37 7.93 14.95
C PRO A 86 4.68 8.74 13.84
N VAL A 87 3.73 8.15 13.12
CA VAL A 87 3.00 8.82 12.02
C VAL A 87 2.02 9.85 12.59
N ASN A 88 1.31 9.51 13.66
CA ASN A 88 0.33 10.41 14.30
C ASN A 88 0.98 11.55 15.11
N LEU A 89 2.29 11.47 15.37
CA LEU A 89 3.06 12.51 16.07
C LEU A 89 3.75 13.50 15.12
N ALA A 90 3.77 13.23 13.82
CA ALA A 90 4.38 14.06 12.77
C ALA A 90 3.38 15.07 12.18
#